data_AF-A0A1B7LFT0-F1
#
_entry.id   AF-A0A1B7LFT0-F1
#
_cell.length_a   1.000
_cell.length_b   1.000
_cell.length_c   1.000
_cell.angle_alpha   90.00
_cell.angle_beta   90.00
_cell.angle_gamma   90.00
#
_symmetry.space_group_name_H-M   'P 1'
#
loop_
_entity.id
_entity.type
_entity.pdbx_description
1 polymer ?
#
loop_
_entity_poly.entity_id
_entity_poly.type
_entity_poly.pdbx_seq_one_letter_code
_entity_poly.pdbx_strand_id
1 'polypeptide(L)'
;MPERRRIMYSFQMRHHKDTPYKAVFKEAMNRIGRIYVPHELKNKLGIMYEIIVQIDTDKKYLPMKGYITTMKLNKEYGNCVRFKENITELGEIGYIYVQREVLEALNVNDVLAVRIDTI
;
A
#
# COMPACT_ATOMS: atom_id res chain seq x y z
N MET A 1 1.42 23.64 -20.56
CA MET A 1 2.31 22.65 -19.93
C MET A 1 1.73 21.28 -20.22
N PRO A 2 2.47 20.31 -20.77
CA PRO A 2 1.91 19.00 -21.04
C PRO A 2 1.65 18.28 -19.72
N GLU A 3 0.41 17.86 -19.49
CA GLU A 3 0.04 16.96 -18.39
C GLU A 3 0.90 15.70 -18.50
N ARG A 4 1.91 15.57 -17.62
CA ARG A 4 2.57 14.27 -17.44
C ARG A 4 1.46 13.28 -17.11
N ARG A 5 1.30 12.23 -17.94
CA ARG A 5 0.41 11.11 -17.63
C ARG A 5 0.67 10.69 -16.20
N ARG A 6 -0.31 10.89 -15.32
CA ARG A 6 -0.18 10.49 -13.92
C ARG A 6 -0.09 8.97 -13.88
N ILE A 7 0.98 8.46 -13.28
CA ILE A 7 1.19 7.02 -13.15
C ILE A 7 0.65 6.62 -11.80
N MET A 8 -0.41 5.81 -11.77
CA MET A 8 -0.82 5.08 -10.58
C MET A 8 -0.20 3.69 -10.68
N TYR A 9 0.49 3.24 -9.64
CA TYR A 9 1.02 1.88 -9.61
C TYR A 9 0.01 0.94 -8.96
N SER A 10 -0.16 -0.24 -9.56
CA SER A 10 -1.05 -1.28 -9.08
C SER A 10 -0.27 -2.59 -8.94
N PHE A 11 -0.35 -3.20 -7.77
CA PHE A 11 0.39 -4.38 -7.40
C PHE A 11 -0.58 -5.47 -6.97
N GLN A 12 -0.54 -6.61 -7.65
CA GLN A 12 -1.23 -7.80 -7.19
C GLN A 12 -0.39 -8.47 -6.11
N MET A 13 -0.98 -8.68 -4.93
CA MET A 13 -0.31 -9.31 -3.81
C MET A 13 -1.08 -10.54 -3.37
N ARG A 14 -0.34 -11.60 -3.05
CA ARG A 14 -0.90 -12.89 -2.63
C ARG A 14 -0.74 -13.07 -1.13
N HIS A 15 -1.71 -13.73 -0.52
CA HIS A 15 -1.63 -14.20 0.86
C HIS A 15 -0.38 -15.05 1.00
N HIS A 16 0.42 -14.72 2.00
CA HIS A 16 1.68 -15.38 2.26
C HIS A 16 1.60 -16.22 3.53
N LYS A 17 1.08 -15.63 4.61
CA LYS A 17 0.88 -16.28 5.90
C LYS A 17 -0.04 -15.44 6.79
N ASP A 18 -0.56 -16.08 7.83
CA ASP A 18 -1.20 -15.37 8.94
C ASP A 18 -0.25 -15.21 10.12
N THR A 19 -0.46 -14.13 10.85
CA THR A 19 0.05 -13.90 12.21
C THR A 19 -1.16 -13.85 13.15
N PRO A 20 -0.98 -13.89 14.49
CA PRO A 20 -2.12 -13.91 15.42
C PRO A 20 -3.10 -12.75 15.25
N TYR A 21 -2.64 -11.60 14.75
CA TYR A 21 -3.42 -10.37 14.66
C TYR A 21 -3.59 -9.83 13.23
N LYS A 22 -2.77 -10.26 12.26
CA LYS A 22 -2.73 -9.71 10.88
C LYS A 22 -2.46 -10.81 9.85
N ALA A 23 -3.05 -10.69 8.67
CA ALA A 23 -2.67 -11.44 7.48
C ALA A 23 -1.55 -10.72 6.72
N VAL A 24 -0.60 -11.48 6.16
CA VAL A 24 0.55 -10.94 5.43
C VAL A 24 0.39 -11.22 3.95
N PHE A 25 0.47 -10.18 3.13
CA PHE A 25 0.46 -10.27 1.68
C PHE A 25 1.82 -9.88 1.12
N LYS A 26 2.23 -10.54 0.04
CA LYS A 26 3.50 -10.26 -0.65
C LYS A 26 3.29 -10.22 -2.17
N GLU A 27 3.96 -9.27 -2.82
CA GLU A 27 4.06 -9.22 -4.28
C GLU A 27 5.18 -10.16 -4.78
N ALA A 28 4.97 -10.78 -5.93
CA ALA A 28 5.96 -11.70 -6.53
C ALA A 28 7.28 -11.01 -6.91
N MET A 29 7.21 -9.79 -7.48
CA MET A 29 8.38 -9.02 -7.93
C MET A 29 9.04 -8.19 -6.81
N ASN A 30 8.42 -8.15 -5.63
CA ASN A 30 8.92 -7.44 -4.44
C ASN A 30 9.22 -5.93 -4.65
N ARG A 31 8.58 -5.30 -5.65
CA ARG A 31 8.55 -3.85 -5.92
C ARG A 31 7.77 -3.12 -4.85
N ILE A 32 6.68 -3.74 -4.41
CA ILE A 32 6.03 -3.44 -3.15
C ILE A 32 6.31 -4.60 -2.20
N GLY A 33 6.70 -4.28 -0.98
CA GLY A 33 7.14 -5.25 0.01
C GLY A 33 5.99 -6.04 0.60
N ARG A 34 6.02 -6.25 1.91
CA ARG A 34 4.94 -6.93 2.62
C ARG A 34 3.92 -5.91 3.12
N ILE A 35 2.65 -6.28 3.02
CA ILE A 35 1.55 -5.54 3.64
C ILE A 35 0.94 -6.43 4.71
N TYR A 36 0.68 -5.82 5.86
CA TYR A 36 0.08 -6.48 7.01
C TYR A 36 -1.34 -5.95 7.14
N VAL A 37 -2.34 -6.79 6.86
CA VAL A 37 -3.74 -6.40 6.94
C VAL A 37 -4.32 -7.00 8.23
N PRO A 38 -4.85 -6.19 9.17
CA PRO A 38 -5.57 -6.71 10.33
C PRO A 38 -6.66 -7.70 9.94
N HIS A 39 -6.84 -8.77 10.71
CA HIS A 39 -7.87 -9.77 10.42
C HIS A 39 -9.27 -9.14 10.36
N GLU A 40 -9.56 -8.14 11.20
CA GLU A 40 -10.80 -7.37 11.16
C GLU A 40 -11.01 -6.67 9.82
N LEU A 41 -9.97 -5.98 9.31
CA LEU A 41 -10.03 -5.30 8.02
C LEU A 41 -10.10 -6.29 6.86
N LYS A 42 -9.34 -7.39 6.93
CA LYS A 42 -9.38 -8.49 5.96
C LYS A 42 -10.81 -9.05 5.84
N ASN A 43 -11.44 -9.32 6.97
CA ASN A 43 -12.81 -9.85 7.03
C ASN A 43 -13.83 -8.83 6.51
N LYS A 44 -13.71 -7.55 6.92
CA LYS A 44 -14.59 -6.47 6.46
C LYS A 44 -14.52 -6.26 4.94
N LEU A 45 -13.35 -6.41 4.35
CA LEU A 45 -13.13 -6.29 2.91
C LEU A 45 -13.41 -7.59 2.14
N GLY A 46 -13.71 -8.71 2.83
CA GLY A 46 -13.92 -10.00 2.17
C GLY A 46 -12.68 -10.58 1.49
N ILE A 47 -11.48 -10.22 1.97
CA ILE A 47 -10.21 -10.65 1.36
C ILE A 47 -9.96 -12.13 1.71
N MET A 48 -9.84 -12.97 0.68
CA MET A 48 -9.54 -14.39 0.83
C MET A 48 -8.05 -14.68 0.59
N TYR A 49 -7.62 -14.61 -0.67
CA TYR A 49 -6.29 -15.08 -1.09
C TYR A 49 -5.42 -13.99 -1.72
N GLU A 50 -6.03 -12.99 -2.33
CA GLU A 50 -5.31 -11.98 -3.10
C GLU A 50 -5.92 -10.59 -2.89
N ILE A 51 -5.07 -9.59 -3.02
CA ILE A 51 -5.44 -8.18 -2.97
C ILE A 51 -4.78 -7.42 -4.12
N ILE A 52 -5.40 -6.31 -4.49
CA ILE A 52 -4.78 -5.28 -5.30
C ILE A 52 -4.38 -4.14 -4.36
N VAL A 53 -3.10 -3.78 -4.40
CA VAL A 53 -2.61 -2.58 -3.73
C VAL A 53 -2.25 -1.55 -4.76
N GLN A 54 -2.88 -0.39 -4.63
CA GLN A 54 -2.62 0.75 -5.49
C GLN A 54 -2.00 1.86 -4.69
N ILE A 55 -1.06 2.56 -5.30
CA ILE A 55 -0.39 3.69 -4.68
C ILE A 55 -0.37 4.88 -5.62
N ASP A 56 -0.51 6.06 -5.03
CA ASP A 56 -0.38 7.35 -5.69
C ASP A 56 0.15 8.38 -4.67
N THR A 57 0.43 9.57 -5.15
CA THR A 57 0.81 10.76 -4.38
C THR A 57 -0.31 11.32 -3.49
N ASP A 58 -1.58 11.10 -3.83
CA ASP A 58 -2.74 11.66 -3.11
C ASP A 58 -3.98 10.76 -3.32
N LYS A 59 -4.80 10.64 -2.28
CA LYS A 59 -6.00 9.80 -2.26
C LYS A 59 -7.03 10.17 -3.31
N LYS A 60 -7.11 11.45 -3.72
CA LYS A 60 -8.08 11.89 -4.73
C LYS A 60 -7.87 11.26 -6.10
N TYR A 61 -6.71 10.65 -6.33
CA TYR A 61 -6.37 9.94 -7.56
C TYR A 61 -6.61 8.43 -7.46
N LEU A 62 -6.93 7.93 -6.26
CA LEU A 62 -7.31 6.55 -6.06
C LEU A 62 -8.83 6.39 -6.29
N PRO A 63 -9.27 5.28 -6.91
CA PRO A 63 -10.70 4.99 -7.03
C PRO A 63 -11.37 4.91 -5.65
N MET A 64 -12.58 5.45 -5.53
CA MET A 64 -13.39 5.44 -4.29
C MET A 64 -13.97 4.04 -3.98
N LYS A 65 -13.11 3.04 -3.77
CA LYS A 65 -13.49 1.68 -3.40
C LYS A 65 -12.40 1.05 -2.53
N GLY A 66 -12.76 0.07 -1.72
CA GLY A 66 -11.83 -0.64 -0.84
C GLY A 66 -11.38 0.25 0.33
N TYR A 67 -10.23 -0.07 0.88
CA TYR A 67 -9.65 0.67 1.98
C TYR A 67 -8.61 1.67 1.49
N ILE A 68 -8.79 2.95 1.81
CA ILE A 68 -7.93 4.05 1.31
C ILE A 68 -7.33 4.81 2.49
N THR A 69 -6.00 4.89 2.55
CA THR A 69 -5.25 5.50 3.65
C THR A 69 -4.10 6.38 3.15
N THR A 70 -3.62 7.28 4.01
CA THR A 70 -2.36 8.00 3.80
C THR A 70 -1.28 7.43 4.70
N MET A 71 -0.06 7.37 4.20
CA MET A 71 1.09 6.89 4.94
C MET A 71 2.21 7.92 4.88
N LYS A 72 2.91 8.10 6.00
CA LYS A 72 4.06 9.00 6.12
C LYS A 72 5.35 8.21 6.13
N LEU A 73 6.40 8.75 5.53
CA LEU A 73 7.73 8.18 5.59
C LEU A 73 8.12 7.96 7.04
N ASN A 74 8.54 6.73 7.35
CA ASN A 74 8.93 6.34 8.70
C ASN A 74 10.40 5.98 8.80
N LYS A 75 10.94 5.27 7.80
CA LYS A 75 12.35 4.89 7.76
C LYS A 75 12.79 4.60 6.33
N GLU A 76 14.00 5.03 6.00
CA GLU A 76 14.66 4.68 4.75
C GLU A 76 15.61 3.50 4.93
N TYR A 77 15.65 2.64 3.92
CA TYR A 77 16.61 1.55 3.76
C TYR A 77 17.30 1.71 2.40
N GLY A 78 18.30 0.87 2.11
CA GLY A 78 19.07 0.95 0.85
C GLY A 78 18.16 0.97 -0.38
N ASN A 79 17.41 -0.11 -0.61
CA ASN A 79 16.59 -0.27 -1.82
C ASN A 79 15.08 -0.04 -1.59
N CYS A 80 14.66 0.26 -0.36
CA CYS A 80 13.25 0.44 -0.04
C CYS A 80 13.03 1.52 1.02
N VAL A 81 11.83 2.06 1.04
CA VAL A 81 11.37 3.03 2.03
C VAL A 81 10.19 2.43 2.78
N ARG A 82 10.20 2.55 4.10
CA ARG A 82 9.12 2.13 4.98
C ARG A 82 8.23 3.32 5.28
N PHE A 83 6.96 3.18 4.96
CA PHE A 83 5.92 4.13 5.34
C PHE A 83 5.11 3.55 6.49
N LYS A 84 4.70 4.42 7.42
CA LYS A 84 3.76 4.11 8.48
C LYS A 84 2.43 4.78 8.17
N GLU A 85 1.34 4.06 8.40
CA GLU A 85 0.01 4.63 8.28
C GLU A 85 -0.20 5.86 9.17
N ASN A 86 -0.91 6.84 8.63
CA ASN A 86 -1.30 8.01 9.36
C ASN A 86 -2.42 7.65 10.36
N ILE A 87 -2.09 7.76 11.65
CA ILE A 87 -2.90 7.36 12.82
C ILE A 87 -4.27 8.07 12.93
N THR A 88 -4.56 9.06 12.08
CA THR A 88 -5.86 9.74 12.02
C THR A 88 -6.91 8.98 11.19
N GLU A 89 -6.54 7.90 10.50
CA GLU A 89 -7.44 7.15 9.62
C GLU A 89 -7.68 5.72 10.13
N LEU A 90 -8.91 5.24 9.97
CA LEU A 90 -9.47 4.03 10.61
C LEU A 90 -8.66 2.74 10.33
N GLY A 91 -7.84 2.28 11.28
CA GLY A 91 -7.42 0.87 11.40
C GLY A 91 -6.07 0.51 10.78
N GLU A 92 -5.15 0.04 11.64
CA GLU A 92 -3.71 -0.15 11.38
C GLU A 92 -3.31 -1.25 10.36
N ILE A 93 -3.15 -0.89 9.09
CA ILE A 93 -2.25 -1.63 8.17
C ILE A 93 -0.81 -1.59 8.72
N GLY A 94 -0.48 -0.55 9.49
CA GLY A 94 0.80 -0.42 10.19
C GLY A 94 1.90 0.09 9.26
N TYR A 95 2.61 -0.82 8.58
CA TYR A 95 3.72 -0.44 7.70
C TYR A 95 3.63 -1.08 6.32
N ILE A 96 4.07 -0.32 5.32
CA ILE A 96 4.36 -0.80 3.97
C ILE A 96 5.81 -0.49 3.62
N TYR A 97 6.42 -1.37 2.85
CA TYR A 97 7.75 -1.15 2.27
C TYR A 97 7.57 -0.99 0.76
N VAL A 98 8.16 0.05 0.18
CA VAL A 98 8.07 0.32 -1.26
C VAL A 98 9.47 0.51 -1.80
N GLN A 99 9.79 -0.08 -2.96
CA GLN A 99 11.10 0.14 -3.59
C GLN A 99 11.27 1.60 -4.02
N ARG A 100 12.51 2.11 -3.93
CA ARG A 100 12.82 3.49 -4.30
C ARG A 100 12.43 3.83 -5.74
N GLU A 101 12.70 2.92 -6.68
CA GLU A 101 12.38 3.10 -8.10
C GLU A 101 10.89 3.44 -8.34
N VAL A 102 10.00 2.82 -7.56
CA VAL A 102 8.55 3.08 -7.65
C VAL A 102 8.22 4.47 -7.11
N LEU A 103 8.84 4.89 -6.01
CA LEU A 103 8.60 6.19 -5.39
C LEU A 103 9.17 7.33 -6.23
N GLU A 104 10.34 7.13 -6.83
CA GLU A 104 10.97 8.06 -7.76
C GLU A 104 10.09 8.27 -9.00
N ALA A 105 9.54 7.19 -9.57
CA ALA A 105 8.61 7.28 -10.69
C ALA A 105 7.32 8.02 -10.35
N LEU A 106 6.86 7.92 -9.10
CA LEU A 106 5.71 8.64 -8.57
C LEU A 106 6.02 10.07 -8.10
N ASN A 107 7.30 10.43 -8.01
CA ASN A 107 7.77 11.68 -7.38
C ASN A 107 7.22 11.84 -5.94
N VAL A 108 7.24 10.75 -5.17
CA VAL A 108 6.81 10.72 -3.75
C VAL A 108 8.02 10.90 -2.84
N ASN A 109 8.00 11.95 -2.02
CA ASN A 109 9.06 12.26 -1.06
C ASN A 109 8.69 11.88 0.38
N ASP A 110 7.51 12.31 0.86
CA ASP A 110 7.15 12.16 2.29
C ASP A 110 5.82 11.43 2.53
N VAL A 111 4.86 11.59 1.63
CA VAL A 111 3.49 11.12 1.83
C VAL A 111 3.07 10.26 0.65
N LEU A 112 2.52 9.09 0.96
CA LEU A 112 2.03 8.12 0.01
C LEU A 112 0.56 7.82 0.30
N ALA A 113 -0.30 7.91 -0.72
CA ALA A 113 -1.65 7.40 -0.64
C ALA A 113 -1.66 5.94 -1.06
N VAL A 114 -2.38 5.11 -0.31
CA VAL A 114 -2.47 3.66 -0.52
C VAL A 114 -3.93 3.24 -0.54
N ARG A 115 -4.29 2.39 -1.50
CA ARG A 115 -5.56 1.68 -1.56
C ARG A 115 -5.33 0.18 -1.53
N ILE A 116 -6.10 -0.51 -0.70
CA ILE A 116 -6.23 -1.99 -0.70
C ILE A 116 -7.64 -2.34 -1.17
N ASP A 117 -7.73 -3.16 -2.20
CA ASP A 117 -9.00 -3.72 -2.67
C ASP A 117 -8.87 -5.22 -2.93
N THR A 118 -10.00 -5.91 -3.02
CA THR A 118 -10.04 -7.26 -3.56
C THR A 118 -9.89 -7.23 -5.08
N ILE A 119 -9.41 -8.33 -5.65
CA ILE A 119 -9.52 -8.58 -7.10
C ILE A 119 -10.99 -8.75 -7.47
#